data_AF-A0A6F8T811-F1
#
_entry.id   AF-A0A6F8T811-F1
#
_cell.length_a   1.000
_cell.length_b   1.000
_cell.length_c   1.000
_cell.angle_alpha   90.00
_cell.angle_beta   90.00
_cell.angle_gamma   90.00
#
_symmetry.space_group_name_H-M   'P 1'
#
loop_
_entity.id
_entity.type
_entity.pdbx_description
1 polymer ?
#
loop_
_entity_poly.entity_id
_entity_poly.type
_entity_poly.pdbx_seq_one_letter_code
_entity_poly.pdbx_strand_id
1 'polypeptide(L)'
;MMDWSLIHASPFYELTSLLIMATVVGFICLLLRQPMIVGFIVVGILAGPGFLGIVQSDEHIELLAELGIAVLLFLVGLKLDLHLIKTLGLVSLATGLGQVLFTSLIGFFIAIGLGMDSVTALYVAVALTFSSTIIIVKLLSDKHEVDSLHGRIAIGFLIVQDLVVVLAMITLSAFGIGSQENGVSYTTHIAMVFVYGITLLILVGLFIRYLANPLVNRIAHSPELLIIFAIAFAAFMATLGSYLGFSKELGGLIAGISLASTPIRDTIAARFLRCEISYYFFSLLP
;
A
#
# COMPACT_ATOMS: atom_id res chain seq x y z
N MET A 1 26.54 -21.16 16.13
CA MET A 1 26.05 -20.00 15.36
C MET A 1 26.35 -20.32 13.91
N MET A 2 25.34 -20.29 13.03
CA MET A 2 25.56 -20.60 11.61
C MET A 2 26.31 -19.41 11.01
N ASP A 3 27.51 -19.63 10.44
CA ASP A 3 28.32 -18.53 9.90
C ASP A 3 27.72 -18.04 8.58
N TRP A 4 26.85 -17.04 8.66
CA TRP A 4 26.22 -16.37 7.50
C TRP A 4 27.11 -15.30 6.84
N SER A 5 28.40 -15.29 7.15
CA SER A 5 29.37 -14.30 6.64
C SER A 5 29.43 -14.24 5.11
N LEU A 6 29.15 -15.37 4.43
CA LEU A 6 29.06 -15.43 2.97
C LEU A 6 27.79 -14.78 2.41
N ILE A 7 26.69 -14.79 3.16
CA ILE A 7 25.42 -14.18 2.71
C ILE A 7 25.49 -12.67 2.88
N HIS A 8 26.02 -12.19 4.01
CA HIS A 8 26.22 -10.76 4.26
C HIS A 8 27.33 -10.13 3.42
N ALA A 9 28.06 -10.93 2.64
CA ALA A 9 29.10 -10.43 1.75
C ALA A 9 28.53 -9.58 0.59
N SER A 10 27.26 -9.79 0.20
CA SER A 10 26.60 -8.93 -0.77
C SER A 10 25.08 -8.89 -0.59
N PRO A 11 24.42 -7.74 -0.84
CA PRO A 11 22.95 -7.64 -0.85
C PRO A 11 22.30 -8.62 -1.82
N PHE A 12 22.99 -8.98 -2.90
CA PHE A 12 22.52 -9.95 -3.87
C PHE A 12 22.38 -11.36 -3.28
N TYR A 13 23.30 -11.77 -2.39
CA TYR A 13 23.21 -13.08 -1.73
C TYR A 13 22.11 -13.11 -0.67
N GLU A 14 21.92 -12.02 0.07
CA GLU A 14 20.78 -11.86 0.99
C GLU A 14 19.46 -12.02 0.23
N LEU A 15 19.27 -11.27 -0.86
CA LEU A 15 18.07 -11.37 -1.71
C LEU A 15 17.89 -12.78 -2.29
N THR A 16 18.96 -13.40 -2.78
CA THR A 16 18.91 -14.76 -3.33
C THR A 16 18.46 -15.77 -2.27
N SER A 17 19.02 -15.69 -1.07
CA SER A 17 18.67 -16.59 0.04
C SER A 17 17.22 -16.40 0.49
N LEU A 18 16.73 -15.15 0.54
CA LEU A 18 15.36 -14.81 0.85
C LEU A 18 14.41 -15.41 -0.19
N LEU A 19 14.71 -15.25 -1.48
CA LEU A 19 13.91 -15.81 -2.58
C LEU A 19 13.87 -17.35 -2.56
N ILE A 20 15.00 -18.00 -2.28
CA ILE A 20 15.06 -19.46 -2.15
C ILE A 20 14.18 -19.92 -0.97
N MET A 21 14.31 -19.28 0.18
CA MET A 21 13.51 -19.63 1.36
C MET A 21 12.02 -19.40 1.11
N ALA A 22 11.67 -18.29 0.47
CA ALA A 22 10.30 -17.99 0.12
C ALA A 22 9.70 -18.96 -0.89
N THR A 23 10.51 -19.47 -1.83
CA THR A 23 10.10 -20.53 -2.76
C THR A 23 9.82 -21.83 -2.03
N VAL A 24 10.70 -22.23 -1.10
CA VAL A 24 10.52 -23.46 -0.31
C VAL A 24 9.29 -23.37 0.60
N VAL A 25 9.16 -22.29 1.37
CA VAL A 25 8.01 -22.10 2.27
C VAL A 25 6.72 -21.91 1.48
N GLY A 26 6.76 -21.14 0.39
CA GLY A 26 5.62 -20.98 -0.52
C GLY A 26 5.16 -22.32 -1.11
N PHE A 27 6.09 -23.18 -1.52
CA PHE A 27 5.77 -24.54 -1.99
C PHE A 27 5.10 -25.39 -0.90
N ILE A 28 5.58 -25.28 0.35
CA ILE A 28 4.95 -25.96 1.49
C ILE A 28 3.53 -25.40 1.72
N CYS A 29 3.34 -24.08 1.69
CA CYS A 29 2.02 -23.46 1.80
C CYS A 29 1.06 -23.93 0.69
N LEU A 30 1.56 -24.04 -0.54
CA LEU A 30 0.79 -24.58 -1.67
C LEU A 30 0.34 -26.02 -1.41
N LEU A 31 1.23 -26.87 -0.91
CA LEU A 31 0.91 -28.26 -0.56
C LEU A 31 -0.13 -28.33 0.57
N LEU A 32 -0.05 -27.43 1.54
CA LEU A 32 -0.99 -27.30 2.65
C LEU A 32 -2.28 -26.54 2.30
N ARG A 33 -2.43 -26.08 1.06
CA ARG A 33 -3.55 -25.24 0.59
C ARG A 33 -3.74 -23.96 1.41
N GLN A 34 -2.65 -23.41 1.94
CA GLN A 34 -2.64 -22.15 2.67
C GLN A 34 -2.38 -20.99 1.70
N PRO A 35 -2.91 -19.77 1.97
CA PRO A 35 -2.59 -18.59 1.18
C PRO A 35 -1.08 -18.31 1.19
N MET A 36 -0.50 -18.06 0.01
CA MET A 36 0.96 -17.88 -0.16
C MET A 36 1.53 -16.74 0.68
N ILE A 37 0.74 -15.67 0.88
CA ILE A 37 1.10 -14.51 1.71
C ILE A 37 1.50 -14.93 3.13
N VAL A 38 0.78 -15.90 3.71
CA VAL A 38 1.09 -16.40 5.06
C VAL A 38 2.48 -17.04 5.09
N GLY A 39 2.82 -17.80 4.04
CA GLY A 39 4.16 -18.37 3.87
C GLY A 39 5.24 -17.30 3.77
N PHE A 40 4.99 -16.21 3.04
CA PHE A 40 5.97 -15.12 2.90
C PHE A 40 6.16 -14.33 4.20
N ILE A 41 5.10 -14.14 5.00
CA ILE A 41 5.23 -13.55 6.35
C ILE A 41 6.09 -14.44 7.24
N VAL A 42 5.88 -15.77 7.21
CA VAL A 42 6.70 -16.73 7.95
C VAL A 42 8.17 -16.65 7.50
N VAL A 43 8.41 -16.51 6.19
CA VAL A 43 9.76 -16.33 5.64
C VAL A 43 10.39 -15.06 6.18
N GLY A 44 9.69 -13.92 6.20
CA GLY A 44 10.20 -12.67 6.77
C GLY A 44 10.58 -12.82 8.25
N ILE A 45 9.72 -13.45 9.05
CA ILE A 45 9.99 -13.71 10.47
C ILE A 45 11.21 -14.62 10.66
N LEU A 46 11.35 -15.66 9.84
CA LEU A 46 12.48 -16.58 9.89
C LEU A 46 13.78 -15.93 9.38
N ALA A 47 13.71 -15.17 8.28
CA ALA A 47 14.84 -14.48 7.66
C ALA A 47 15.42 -13.37 8.55
N GLY A 48 14.55 -12.75 9.34
CA GLY A 48 14.88 -11.59 10.16
C GLY A 48 15.96 -11.85 11.22
N PRO A 49 16.54 -10.76 11.75
CA PRO A 49 17.63 -10.81 12.73
C PRO A 49 17.26 -11.56 14.02
N GLY A 50 15.97 -11.66 14.35
CA GLY A 50 15.49 -12.37 15.53
C GLY A 50 15.54 -13.90 15.45
N PHE A 51 15.75 -14.49 14.26
CA PHE A 51 15.70 -15.94 14.07
C PHE A 51 16.94 -16.50 13.36
N LEU A 52 16.96 -16.50 12.02
CA LEU A 52 18.12 -16.98 11.27
C LEU A 52 19.15 -15.87 11.03
N GLY A 53 18.74 -14.60 11.07
CA GLY A 53 19.64 -13.45 10.86
C GLY A 53 20.29 -13.41 9.48
N ILE A 54 19.60 -13.94 8.48
CA ILE A 54 20.04 -14.00 7.08
C ILE A 54 19.98 -12.62 6.43
N VAL A 55 19.05 -11.78 6.88
CA VAL A 55 18.87 -10.41 6.40
C VAL A 55 19.42 -9.43 7.44
N GLN A 56 20.35 -8.57 6.99
CA GLN A 56 20.88 -7.44 7.78
C GLN A 56 20.87 -6.13 6.99
N SER A 57 20.70 -6.19 5.67
CA SER A 57 20.65 -5.01 4.80
C SER A 57 19.23 -4.44 4.71
N ASP A 58 18.73 -3.84 5.81
CA ASP A 58 17.36 -3.37 5.93
C ASP A 58 16.98 -2.36 4.82
N GLU A 59 17.87 -1.41 4.50
CA GLU A 59 17.57 -0.30 3.59
C GLU A 59 17.32 -0.74 2.13
N HIS A 60 18.07 -1.72 1.62
CA HIS A 60 17.90 -2.18 0.23
C HIS A 60 16.65 -3.04 0.05
N ILE A 61 16.32 -3.84 1.05
CA ILE A 61 15.13 -4.69 1.04
C ILE A 61 13.88 -3.82 1.20
N GLU A 62 13.93 -2.81 2.08
CA GLU A 62 12.85 -1.84 2.26
C GLU A 62 12.54 -1.10 0.95
N LEU A 63 13.56 -0.58 0.25
CA LEU A 63 13.36 0.08 -1.06
C LEU A 63 12.69 -0.84 -2.09
N LEU A 64 13.05 -2.13 -2.08
CA LEU A 64 12.52 -3.12 -3.01
C LEU A 64 11.06 -3.47 -2.67
N ALA A 65 10.76 -3.62 -1.38
CA ALA A 65 9.41 -3.85 -0.85
C ALA A 65 8.50 -2.66 -1.18
N GLU A 66 8.94 -1.43 -0.93
CA GLU A 66 8.17 -0.21 -1.20
C GLU A 66 7.83 -0.05 -2.68
N LEU A 67 8.80 -0.26 -3.57
CA LEU A 67 8.56 -0.24 -5.00
C LEU A 67 7.56 -1.35 -5.39
N GLY A 68 7.65 -2.52 -4.77
CA GLY A 68 6.78 -3.65 -5.09
C GLY A 68 5.35 -3.45 -4.66
N ILE A 69 5.17 -2.85 -3.50
CA ILE A 69 3.87 -2.44 -2.99
C ILE A 69 3.27 -1.36 -3.90
N ALA A 70 4.05 -0.34 -4.30
CA ALA A 70 3.59 0.71 -5.18
C ALA A 70 3.07 0.14 -6.52
N VAL A 71 3.80 -0.81 -7.12
CA VAL A 71 3.39 -1.42 -8.38
C VAL A 71 2.23 -2.41 -8.21
N LEU A 72 2.19 -3.18 -7.12
CA LEU A 72 1.07 -4.07 -6.81
C LEU A 72 -0.24 -3.27 -6.69
N LEU A 73 -0.22 -2.17 -5.95
CA LEU A 73 -1.40 -1.34 -5.75
C LEU A 73 -1.76 -0.54 -7.00
N PHE A 74 -0.78 -0.16 -7.81
CA PHE A 74 -1.02 0.35 -9.16
C PHE A 74 -1.80 -0.66 -10.02
N LEU A 75 -1.40 -1.93 -10.03
CA LEU A 75 -2.09 -2.98 -10.78
C LEU A 75 -3.52 -3.19 -10.30
N VAL A 76 -3.72 -3.14 -8.99
CA VAL A 76 -5.05 -3.23 -8.38
C VAL A 76 -5.88 -2.03 -8.80
N GLY A 77 -5.35 -0.81 -8.69
CA GLY A 77 -6.00 0.43 -9.10
C GLY A 77 -6.38 0.43 -10.57
N LEU A 78 -5.56 -0.18 -11.43
CA LEU A 78 -5.82 -0.34 -12.87
C LEU A 78 -7.02 -1.26 -13.15
N LYS A 79 -7.26 -2.26 -12.29
CA LYS A 79 -8.42 -3.17 -12.42
C LYS A 79 -9.71 -2.57 -11.85
N LEU A 80 -9.63 -1.49 -11.07
CA LEU A 80 -10.82 -0.85 -10.50
C LEU A 80 -11.66 -0.13 -11.56
N ASP A 81 -12.96 -0.38 -11.51
CA ASP A 81 -13.94 0.31 -12.34
C ASP A 81 -14.42 1.59 -11.62
N LEU A 82 -14.09 2.75 -12.19
CA LEU A 82 -14.45 4.05 -11.62
C LEU A 82 -15.96 4.30 -11.62
N HIS A 83 -16.71 3.70 -12.54
CA HIS A 83 -18.15 3.81 -12.57
C HIS A 83 -18.77 3.12 -11.35
N LEU A 84 -18.24 1.94 -11.02
CA LEU A 84 -18.62 1.17 -9.84
C LEU A 84 -18.20 1.86 -8.54
N ILE A 85 -17.01 2.46 -8.48
CA ILE A 85 -16.59 3.28 -7.33
C ILE A 85 -17.54 4.46 -7.09
N LYS A 86 -18.05 5.10 -8.14
CA LYS A 86 -19.06 6.16 -7.97
C LYS A 86 -20.37 5.63 -7.39
N THR A 87 -20.82 4.46 -7.83
CA THR A 87 -22.07 3.85 -7.33
C THR A 87 -21.95 3.26 -5.93
N LEU A 88 -20.78 2.70 -5.59
CA LEU A 88 -20.51 2.04 -4.31
C LEU A 88 -19.74 2.93 -3.33
N GLY A 89 -19.38 4.15 -3.75
CA GLY A 89 -18.52 5.06 -2.99
C GLY A 89 -19.17 5.49 -1.70
N LEU A 90 -20.49 5.75 -1.70
CA LEU A 90 -21.22 6.07 -0.47
C LEU A 90 -21.25 4.90 0.51
N VAL A 91 -21.44 3.68 0.01
CA VAL A 91 -21.44 2.45 0.84
C VAL A 91 -20.04 2.21 1.42
N SER A 92 -19.01 2.32 0.59
CA SER A 92 -17.60 2.16 1.00
C SER A 92 -17.17 3.22 2.01
N LEU A 93 -17.63 4.46 1.83
CA LEU A 93 -17.35 5.57 2.75
C LEU A 93 -18.09 5.39 4.08
N ALA A 94 -19.37 5.04 4.04
CA ALA A 94 -20.16 4.78 5.25
C ALA A 94 -19.61 3.59 6.04
N THR A 95 -19.27 2.50 5.36
CA THR A 95 -18.69 1.30 5.99
C THR A 95 -17.29 1.55 6.54
N GLY A 96 -16.42 2.24 5.78
CA GLY A 96 -15.07 2.59 6.24
C GLY A 96 -15.08 3.52 7.45
N LEU A 97 -15.85 4.62 7.38
CA LEU A 97 -15.99 5.54 8.53
C LEU A 97 -16.63 4.84 9.74
N GLY A 98 -17.67 4.04 9.50
CA GLY A 98 -18.35 3.29 10.55
C GLY A 98 -17.41 2.30 11.25
N GLN A 99 -16.62 1.55 10.47
CA GLN A 99 -15.65 0.62 11.01
C GLN A 99 -14.55 1.35 11.80
N VAL A 100 -13.96 2.41 11.25
CA VAL A 100 -12.89 3.17 11.91
C VAL A 100 -13.36 3.77 13.23
N LEU A 101 -14.55 4.38 13.24
CA LEU A 101 -15.14 4.93 14.45
C LEU A 101 -15.42 3.84 15.49
N PHE A 102 -15.99 2.71 15.06
CA PHE A 102 -16.33 1.61 15.95
C PHE A 102 -15.08 0.99 16.59
N THR A 103 -14.05 0.67 15.80
CA THR A 103 -12.80 0.09 16.32
C THR A 103 -12.02 1.06 17.18
N SER A 104 -11.95 2.35 16.78
CA SER A 104 -11.29 3.38 17.59
C SER A 104 -12.01 3.60 18.91
N LEU A 105 -13.35 3.60 18.93
CA LEU A 105 -14.10 3.79 20.16
C LEU A 105 -13.85 2.64 21.16
N ILE A 106 -13.91 1.40 20.67
CA ILE A 106 -13.64 0.21 21.50
C ILE A 106 -12.19 0.20 21.97
N GLY A 107 -11.23 0.43 21.07
CA GLY A 107 -9.80 0.49 21.38
C GLY A 107 -9.50 1.56 22.43
N PHE A 108 -10.16 2.72 22.35
CA PHE A 108 -9.99 3.81 23.31
C PHE A 108 -10.44 3.39 24.72
N PHE A 109 -11.62 2.80 24.86
CA PHE A 109 -12.10 2.35 26.18
C PHE A 109 -11.23 1.24 26.76
N ILE A 110 -10.71 0.33 25.93
CA ILE A 110 -9.76 -0.70 26.36
C ILE A 110 -8.46 -0.03 26.86
N ALA A 111 -7.90 0.92 26.12
CA ALA A 111 -6.67 1.60 26.48
C ALA A 111 -6.81 2.44 27.77
N ILE A 112 -7.93 3.15 27.94
CA ILE A 112 -8.26 3.82 29.21
C ILE A 112 -8.38 2.80 30.36
N GLY A 113 -9.01 1.65 30.10
CA GLY A 113 -9.11 0.56 31.09
C GLY A 113 -7.76 -0.03 31.52
N LEU A 114 -6.74 0.08 30.65
CA LEU A 114 -5.35 -0.29 30.96
C LEU A 114 -4.58 0.81 31.72
N GLY A 115 -5.23 1.94 32.03
CA GLY A 115 -4.64 3.05 32.79
C GLY A 115 -3.86 4.06 31.95
N MET A 116 -4.03 4.06 30.63
CA MET A 116 -3.38 5.02 29.73
C MET A 116 -4.05 6.40 29.82
N ASP A 117 -3.29 7.47 29.61
CA ASP A 117 -3.86 8.81 29.50
C ASP A 117 -4.70 8.96 28.22
N SER A 118 -5.63 9.92 28.19
CA SER A 118 -6.58 10.07 27.08
C SER A 118 -5.93 10.32 25.72
N VAL A 119 -4.77 10.99 25.66
CA VAL A 119 -4.11 11.27 24.38
C VAL A 119 -3.43 10.01 23.87
N THR A 120 -2.67 9.31 24.73
CA THR A 120 -2.02 8.04 24.37
C THR A 120 -3.04 6.94 24.08
N ALA A 121 -4.15 6.88 24.83
CA ALA A 121 -5.24 5.95 24.56
C ALA A 121 -5.88 6.17 23.19
N LEU A 122 -6.07 7.44 22.79
CA LEU A 122 -6.61 7.79 21.47
C LEU A 122 -5.62 7.45 20.35
N TYR A 123 -4.34 7.69 20.58
CA TYR A 123 -3.27 7.26 19.67
C TYR A 123 -3.28 5.75 19.44
N VAL A 124 -3.30 4.97 20.52
CA VAL A 124 -3.34 3.50 20.44
C VAL A 124 -4.63 3.03 19.77
N ALA A 125 -5.76 3.63 20.09
CA ALA A 125 -7.04 3.28 19.48
C ALA A 125 -7.08 3.48 17.96
N VAL A 126 -6.55 4.61 17.49
CA VAL A 126 -6.43 4.90 16.05
C VAL A 126 -5.39 3.98 15.41
N ALA A 127 -4.26 3.72 16.08
CA ALA A 127 -3.23 2.79 15.59
C ALA A 127 -3.76 1.36 15.44
N LEU A 128 -4.58 0.89 16.38
CA LEU A 128 -5.24 -0.43 16.31
C LEU A 128 -6.25 -0.54 15.16
N THR A 129 -6.67 0.59 14.62
CA THR A 129 -7.56 0.63 13.47
C THR A 129 -6.80 0.42 12.15
N PHE A 130 -5.47 0.42 12.12
CA PHE A 130 -4.73 0.06 10.90
C PHE A 130 -5.10 -1.35 10.43
N SER A 131 -5.51 -1.45 9.17
CA SER A 131 -5.69 -2.73 8.49
C SER A 131 -4.52 -2.96 7.55
N SER A 132 -4.13 -4.22 7.36
CA SER A 132 -3.15 -4.59 6.34
C SER A 132 -3.81 -4.61 4.96
N THR A 133 -4.04 -3.42 4.38
CA THR A 133 -4.65 -3.21 3.05
C THR A 133 -4.01 -4.10 2.00
N ILE A 134 -2.67 -4.21 2.01
CA ILE A 134 -1.88 -5.05 1.09
C ILE A 134 -2.31 -6.52 1.16
N ILE A 135 -2.48 -7.07 2.36
CA ILE A 135 -2.83 -8.49 2.56
C ILE A 135 -4.24 -8.75 2.03
N ILE A 136 -5.21 -7.90 2.37
CA ILE A 136 -6.60 -8.08 1.92
C ILE A 136 -6.70 -7.96 0.40
N VAL A 137 -6.07 -6.94 -0.17
CA VAL A 137 -6.03 -6.72 -1.62
C VAL A 137 -5.38 -7.90 -2.34
N LYS A 138 -4.25 -8.40 -1.83
CA LYS A 138 -3.56 -9.55 -2.42
C LYS A 138 -4.38 -10.84 -2.29
N LEU A 139 -5.04 -11.08 -1.16
CA LEU A 139 -5.95 -12.23 -0.98
C LEU A 139 -7.12 -12.18 -1.97
N LEU A 140 -7.74 -11.00 -2.16
CA LEU A 140 -8.80 -10.82 -3.14
C LEU A 140 -8.28 -11.02 -4.57
N SER A 141 -7.07 -10.54 -4.87
CA SER A 141 -6.44 -10.72 -6.19
C SER A 141 -6.14 -12.18 -6.48
N ASP A 142 -5.55 -12.91 -5.53
CA ASP A 142 -5.19 -14.32 -5.67
C ASP A 142 -6.46 -15.19 -5.85
N LYS A 143 -7.57 -14.79 -5.22
CA LYS A 143 -8.89 -15.40 -5.42
C LYS A 143 -9.64 -14.93 -6.67
N HIS A 144 -9.11 -13.99 -7.43
CA HIS A 144 -9.78 -13.36 -8.57
C HIS A 144 -11.11 -12.67 -8.20
N GLU A 145 -11.23 -12.23 -6.94
CA GLU A 145 -12.44 -11.60 -6.39
C GLU A 145 -12.38 -10.07 -6.38
N VAL A 146 -11.30 -9.45 -6.87
CA VAL A 146 -11.14 -7.97 -6.93
C VAL A 146 -12.31 -7.29 -7.66
N ASP A 147 -12.84 -7.94 -8.69
CA ASP A 147 -13.93 -7.42 -9.50
C ASP A 147 -15.34 -7.72 -8.96
N SER A 148 -15.43 -8.54 -7.92
CA SER A 148 -16.70 -8.88 -7.26
C SER A 148 -17.27 -7.69 -6.49
N LEU A 149 -18.58 -7.72 -6.18
CA LEU A 149 -19.22 -6.66 -5.39
C LEU A 149 -18.54 -6.48 -4.04
N HIS A 150 -18.29 -7.57 -3.31
CA HIS A 150 -17.65 -7.54 -2.01
C HIS A 150 -16.17 -7.13 -2.10
N GLY A 151 -15.44 -7.56 -3.13
CA GLY A 151 -14.05 -7.15 -3.36
C GLY A 151 -13.91 -5.65 -3.65
N ARG A 152 -14.82 -5.10 -4.47
CA ARG A 152 -14.84 -3.65 -4.76
C ARG A 152 -15.20 -2.81 -3.54
N ILE A 153 -16.20 -3.24 -2.76
CA ILE A 153 -16.54 -2.59 -1.49
C ILE A 153 -15.37 -2.69 -0.51
N ALA A 154 -14.71 -3.85 -0.45
CA ALA A 154 -13.56 -4.07 0.42
C ALA A 154 -12.42 -3.10 0.11
N ILE A 155 -12.02 -3.02 -1.15
CA ILE A 155 -10.99 -2.07 -1.60
C ILE A 155 -11.44 -0.63 -1.35
N GLY A 156 -12.71 -0.32 -1.64
CA GLY A 156 -13.27 1.01 -1.41
C GLY A 156 -13.18 1.47 0.04
N PHE A 157 -13.57 0.63 1.00
CA PHE A 157 -13.49 1.03 2.41
C PHE A 157 -12.05 1.05 2.92
N LEU A 158 -11.16 0.17 2.44
CA LEU A 158 -9.73 0.18 2.81
C LEU A 158 -9.06 1.51 2.44
N ILE A 159 -9.40 2.08 1.27
CA ILE A 159 -8.92 3.40 0.84
C ILE A 159 -9.40 4.49 1.80
N VAL A 160 -10.69 4.45 2.17
CA VAL A 160 -11.29 5.42 3.09
C VAL A 160 -10.65 5.30 4.47
N GLN A 161 -10.41 4.07 4.92
CA GLN A 161 -9.75 3.77 6.18
C GLN A 161 -8.33 4.32 6.22
N ASP A 162 -7.49 4.01 5.22
CA ASP A 162 -6.10 4.51 5.16
C ASP A 162 -6.07 6.04 5.18
N LEU A 163 -6.97 6.70 4.44
CA LEU A 163 -7.07 8.16 4.44
C LEU A 163 -7.49 8.71 5.82
N VAL A 164 -8.54 8.15 6.42
CA VAL A 164 -9.06 8.64 7.71
C VAL A 164 -8.05 8.44 8.82
N VAL A 165 -7.36 7.29 8.85
CA VAL A 165 -6.33 6.99 9.85
C VAL A 165 -5.13 7.90 9.69
N VAL A 166 -4.64 8.16 8.47
CA VAL A 166 -3.54 9.11 8.24
C VAL A 166 -3.94 10.52 8.71
N LEU A 167 -5.14 10.99 8.36
CA LEU A 167 -5.65 12.28 8.82
C LEU A 167 -5.75 12.33 10.35
N ALA A 168 -6.29 11.28 10.98
CA ALA A 168 -6.40 11.16 12.42
C ALA A 168 -5.02 11.19 13.08
N MET A 169 -4.05 10.40 12.60
CA MET A 169 -2.69 10.37 13.15
C MET A 169 -1.97 11.71 13.00
N ILE A 170 -2.09 12.39 11.86
CA ILE A 170 -1.51 13.72 11.70
C ILE A 170 -2.16 14.71 12.69
N THR A 171 -3.48 14.68 12.83
CA THR A 171 -4.17 15.55 13.80
C THR A 171 -3.70 15.24 15.23
N LEU A 172 -3.62 13.97 15.61
CA LEU A 172 -3.15 13.54 16.93
C LEU A 172 -1.68 13.91 17.17
N SER A 173 -0.82 13.91 16.15
CA SER A 173 0.56 14.40 16.23
C SER A 173 0.69 15.90 16.44
N ALA A 174 -0.26 16.67 15.90
CA ALA A 174 -0.38 18.08 16.22
C ALA A 174 -0.90 18.30 17.65
N PHE A 175 -1.80 17.44 18.15
CA PHE A 175 -2.38 17.57 19.50
C PHE A 175 -1.48 16.99 20.62
N GLY A 176 -0.68 15.97 20.34
CA GLY A 176 0.06 15.18 21.32
C GLY A 176 1.54 15.01 20.98
N ILE A 177 2.38 15.29 21.97
CA ILE A 177 3.85 15.11 22.03
C ILE A 177 4.66 16.03 21.08
N GLY A 178 4.14 16.42 19.92
CA GLY A 178 4.83 17.34 18.96
C GLY A 178 4.58 18.84 19.19
N SER A 179 3.62 19.21 20.03
CA SER A 179 3.18 20.60 20.27
C SER A 179 4.11 21.42 21.18
N GLN A 180 5.26 20.88 21.59
CA GLN A 180 6.19 21.58 22.48
C GLN A 180 7.35 22.28 21.77
N GLU A 181 7.65 21.98 20.49
CA GLU A 181 8.86 22.54 19.83
C GLU A 181 8.62 23.56 18.72
N ASN A 182 7.51 23.55 18.00
CA ASN A 182 7.29 24.49 16.89
C ASN A 182 5.97 25.24 17.09
N GLY A 183 6.04 26.54 17.39
CA GLY A 183 4.88 27.44 17.65
C GLY A 183 3.94 27.69 16.46
N VAL A 184 3.71 26.68 15.62
CA VAL A 184 2.76 26.70 14.51
C VAL A 184 1.38 26.35 15.06
N SER A 185 0.40 27.23 14.85
CA SER A 185 -0.97 27.06 15.32
C SER A 185 -1.59 25.76 14.79
N TYR A 186 -2.39 25.07 15.62
CA TYR A 186 -3.14 23.85 15.28
C TYR A 186 -3.97 24.00 13.99
N THR A 187 -4.51 25.19 13.75
CA THR A 187 -5.28 25.53 12.56
C THR A 187 -4.46 25.47 11.27
N THR A 188 -3.17 25.80 11.34
CA THR A 188 -2.25 25.81 10.19
C THR A 188 -1.87 24.40 9.74
N HIS A 189 -1.68 23.45 10.67
CA HIS A 189 -1.36 22.06 10.33
C HIS A 189 -2.55 21.34 9.67
N ILE A 190 -3.76 21.49 10.22
CA ILE A 190 -4.97 20.90 9.63
C ILE A 190 -5.26 21.51 8.25
N ALA A 191 -5.09 22.83 8.11
CA ALA A 191 -5.23 23.51 6.82
C ALA A 191 -4.22 23.01 5.79
N MET A 192 -2.96 22.79 6.17
CA MET A 192 -1.92 22.26 5.27
C MET A 192 -2.27 20.88 4.73
N VAL A 193 -2.78 19.97 5.56
CA VAL A 193 -3.14 18.61 5.12
C VAL A 193 -4.31 18.63 4.14
N PHE A 194 -5.34 19.44 4.42
CA PHE A 194 -6.46 19.61 3.47
C PHE A 194 -5.99 20.23 2.15
N VAL A 195 -5.08 21.21 2.20
CA VAL A 195 -4.47 21.80 1.02
C VAL A 195 -3.67 20.76 0.26
N TYR A 196 -2.79 19.97 0.89
CA TYR A 196 -2.03 18.92 0.22
C TYR A 196 -2.91 17.83 -0.40
N GLY A 197 -3.97 17.41 0.28
CA GLY A 197 -4.94 16.45 -0.27
C GLY A 197 -5.70 16.99 -1.47
N ILE A 198 -6.21 18.23 -1.40
CA ILE A 198 -6.89 18.88 -2.53
C ILE A 198 -5.91 19.11 -3.68
N THR A 199 -4.68 19.57 -3.40
CA THR A 199 -3.62 19.74 -4.39
C THR A 199 -3.28 18.42 -5.07
N LEU A 200 -3.19 17.30 -4.32
CA LEU A 200 -2.97 15.96 -4.88
C LEU A 200 -4.09 15.59 -5.84
N LEU A 201 -5.35 15.70 -5.41
CA LEU A 201 -6.51 15.37 -6.23
C LEU A 201 -6.61 16.23 -7.49
N ILE A 202 -6.28 17.52 -7.39
CA ILE A 202 -6.25 18.43 -8.54
C ILE A 202 -5.11 18.05 -9.49
N LEU A 203 -3.91 17.77 -8.99
CA LEU A 203 -2.77 17.33 -9.81
C LEU A 203 -3.08 16.04 -10.57
N VAL A 204 -3.64 15.05 -9.87
CA VAL A 204 -4.09 13.78 -10.45
C VAL A 204 -5.16 14.03 -11.52
N GLY A 205 -6.19 14.82 -11.20
CA GLY A 205 -7.27 15.14 -12.14
C GLY A 205 -6.76 15.89 -13.38
N LEU A 206 -5.81 16.80 -13.20
CA LEU A 206 -5.19 17.56 -14.29
C LEU A 206 -4.28 16.67 -15.14
N PHE A 207 -3.53 15.76 -14.52
CA PHE A 207 -2.76 14.73 -15.20
C PHE A 207 -3.64 13.83 -16.06
N ILE A 208 -4.74 13.31 -15.50
CA ILE A 208 -5.71 12.47 -16.24
C ILE A 208 -6.29 13.24 -17.43
N ARG A 209 -6.69 14.51 -17.22
CA ARG A 209 -7.40 15.29 -18.23
C ARG A 209 -6.50 15.78 -19.37
N TYR A 210 -5.27 16.19 -19.07
CA TYR A 210 -4.40 16.87 -20.04
C TYR A 210 -3.21 16.03 -20.51
N LEU A 211 -2.66 15.18 -19.64
CA LEU A 211 -1.36 14.56 -19.88
C LEU A 211 -1.48 13.06 -20.23
N ALA A 212 -2.46 12.36 -19.66
CA ALA A 212 -2.67 10.93 -19.89
C ALA A 212 -2.89 10.64 -21.38
N ASN A 213 -3.96 11.13 -22.00
CA ASN A 213 -4.29 10.77 -23.39
C ASN A 213 -3.19 11.03 -24.45
N PRO A 214 -2.50 12.18 -24.49
CA PRO A 214 -1.50 12.44 -25.54
C PRO A 214 -0.16 11.71 -25.34
N LEU A 215 0.32 11.52 -24.11
CA LEU A 215 1.53 10.72 -23.85
C LEU A 215 1.27 9.24 -24.07
N VAL A 216 0.13 8.76 -23.57
CA VAL A 216 -0.28 7.36 -23.62
C VAL A 216 -0.46 6.90 -25.07
N ASN A 217 -1.08 7.70 -25.96
CA ASN A 217 -1.20 7.37 -27.38
C ASN A 217 0.15 7.30 -28.13
N ARG A 218 1.15 8.11 -27.74
CA ARG A 218 2.49 8.04 -28.36
C ARG A 218 3.29 6.85 -27.85
N ILE A 219 3.20 6.57 -26.55
CA ILE A 219 3.90 5.47 -25.88
C ILE A 219 3.31 4.10 -26.23
N ALA A 220 2.00 4.04 -26.56
CA ALA A 220 1.28 2.81 -26.93
C ALA A 220 1.94 1.98 -28.03
N HIS A 221 2.72 2.61 -28.91
CA HIS A 221 3.35 1.97 -30.06
C HIS A 221 4.53 1.07 -29.68
N SER A 222 5.07 1.20 -28.46
CA SER A 222 6.19 0.39 -27.98
C SER A 222 5.82 -0.31 -26.67
N PRO A 223 5.59 -1.64 -26.68
CA PRO A 223 5.12 -2.37 -25.50
C PRO A 223 6.12 -2.39 -24.34
N GLU A 224 7.42 -2.29 -24.62
CA GLU A 224 8.47 -2.22 -23.60
C GLU A 224 8.47 -0.86 -22.87
N LEU A 225 8.32 0.22 -23.64
CA LEU A 225 8.27 1.59 -23.12
C LEU A 225 7.03 1.81 -22.25
N LEU A 226 5.93 1.13 -22.57
CA LEU A 226 4.69 1.15 -21.80
C LEU A 226 4.86 0.51 -20.40
N ILE A 227 5.63 -0.59 -20.26
CA ILE A 227 5.90 -1.20 -18.95
C ILE A 227 6.78 -0.28 -18.10
N ILE A 228 7.84 0.26 -18.69
CA ILE A 228 8.75 1.19 -18.00
C ILE A 228 7.96 2.43 -17.55
N PHE A 229 7.10 2.96 -18.41
CA PHE A 229 6.20 4.06 -18.06
C PHE A 229 5.27 3.71 -16.91
N ALA A 230 4.63 2.53 -16.92
CA ALA A 230 3.73 2.11 -15.86
C ALA A 230 4.43 2.02 -14.49
N ILE A 231 5.60 1.39 -14.44
CA ILE A 231 6.40 1.28 -13.21
C ILE A 231 6.87 2.65 -12.74
N ALA A 232 7.41 3.47 -13.66
CA ALA A 232 7.86 4.82 -13.35
C ALA A 232 6.71 5.71 -12.85
N PHE A 233 5.52 5.57 -13.44
CA PHE A 233 4.34 6.34 -13.04
C PHE A 233 3.82 5.90 -11.66
N ALA A 234 3.78 4.59 -11.39
CA ALA A 234 3.43 4.06 -10.06
C ALA A 234 4.40 4.57 -8.99
N ALA A 235 5.71 4.46 -9.24
CA ALA A 235 6.74 4.95 -8.33
C ALA A 235 6.66 6.47 -8.13
N PHE A 236 6.51 7.24 -9.22
CA PHE A 236 6.39 8.70 -9.16
C PHE A 236 5.20 9.15 -8.30
N MET A 237 4.04 8.52 -8.46
CA MET A 237 2.86 8.86 -7.68
C MET A 237 2.97 8.39 -6.22
N ALA A 238 3.63 7.26 -5.95
CA ALA A 238 3.94 6.82 -4.59
C ALA A 238 4.88 7.83 -3.88
N THR A 239 5.93 8.29 -4.56
CA THR A 239 6.82 9.35 -4.05
C THR A 239 6.07 10.66 -3.83
N LEU A 240 5.20 11.06 -4.76
CA LEU A 240 4.40 12.27 -4.63
C LEU A 240 3.42 12.17 -3.46
N GLY A 241 2.78 11.00 -3.28
CA GLY A 241 1.91 10.71 -2.15
C GLY A 241 2.65 10.85 -0.82
N SER A 242 3.82 10.20 -0.71
CA SER A 242 4.68 10.28 0.48
C SER A 242 5.14 11.70 0.79
N TYR A 243 5.55 12.45 -0.23
CA TYR A 243 5.95 13.86 -0.08
C TYR A 243 4.80 14.75 0.42
N LEU A 244 3.56 14.43 0.03
CA LEU A 244 2.36 15.15 0.45
C LEU A 244 1.79 14.66 1.80
N GLY A 245 2.48 13.72 2.47
CA GLY A 245 2.09 13.19 3.77
C GLY A 245 1.08 12.03 3.71
N PHE A 246 0.80 11.49 2.52
CA PHE A 246 0.03 10.27 2.33
C PHE A 246 0.92 9.03 2.36
N SER A 247 0.31 7.87 2.49
CA SER A 247 1.02 6.60 2.40
C SER A 247 1.47 6.31 0.95
N LYS A 248 2.58 5.58 0.78
CA LYS A 248 3.10 5.21 -0.56
C LYS A 248 2.09 4.33 -1.32
N GLU A 249 1.32 3.55 -0.58
CA GLU A 249 0.23 2.70 -1.03
C GLU A 249 -0.86 3.48 -1.77
N LEU A 250 -1.34 4.57 -1.15
CA LEU A 250 -2.36 5.43 -1.75
C LEU A 250 -1.86 6.07 -3.04
N GLY A 251 -0.60 6.50 -3.09
CA GLY A 251 0.00 7.06 -4.31
C GLY A 251 0.04 6.05 -5.46
N GLY A 252 0.49 4.81 -5.19
CA GLY A 252 0.50 3.73 -6.17
C GLY A 252 -0.91 3.37 -6.67
N LEU A 253 -1.88 3.27 -5.76
CA LEU A 253 -3.27 3.00 -6.12
C LEU A 253 -3.89 4.10 -7.00
N ILE A 254 -3.68 5.37 -6.64
CA ILE A 254 -4.17 6.52 -7.40
C ILE A 254 -3.57 6.53 -8.82
N ALA A 255 -2.31 6.13 -8.96
CA ALA A 255 -1.69 5.96 -10.27
C ALA A 255 -2.44 4.92 -11.13
N GLY A 256 -2.84 3.81 -10.53
CA GLY A 256 -3.63 2.77 -11.22
C GLY A 256 -5.00 3.29 -11.66
N ILE A 257 -5.73 3.92 -10.74
CA ILE A 257 -7.05 4.53 -10.96
C ILE A 257 -7.02 5.58 -12.07
N SER A 258 -5.95 6.38 -12.12
CA SER A 258 -5.72 7.39 -13.16
C SER A 258 -5.66 6.78 -14.57
N LEU A 259 -4.97 5.65 -14.74
CA LEU A 259 -4.86 4.96 -16.02
C LEU A 259 -6.04 4.01 -16.31
N ALA A 260 -6.81 3.60 -15.31
CA ALA A 260 -7.97 2.72 -15.47
C ALA A 260 -9.06 3.29 -16.40
N SER A 261 -9.14 4.63 -16.52
CA SER A 261 -10.09 5.31 -17.42
C SER A 261 -9.64 5.33 -18.88
N THR A 262 -8.41 4.93 -19.17
CA THR A 262 -7.81 5.07 -20.50
C THR A 262 -7.90 3.76 -21.29
N PRO A 263 -7.95 3.80 -22.64
CA PRO A 263 -8.01 2.61 -23.49
C PRO A 263 -6.76 1.71 -23.38
N ILE A 264 -5.71 2.17 -22.71
CA ILE A 264 -4.47 1.42 -22.50
C ILE A 264 -4.56 0.44 -21.32
N ARG A 265 -5.57 0.58 -20.45
CA ARG A 265 -5.82 -0.30 -19.30
C ARG A 265 -5.61 -1.77 -19.64
N ASP A 266 -6.27 -2.27 -20.68
CA ASP A 266 -6.24 -3.68 -21.05
C ASP A 266 -4.87 -4.11 -21.55
N THR A 267 -4.13 -3.24 -22.24
CA THR A 267 -2.77 -3.51 -22.73
C THR A 267 -1.76 -3.59 -21.57
N ILE A 268 -1.84 -2.68 -20.59
CA ILE A 268 -0.99 -2.75 -19.39
C ILE A 268 -1.38 -3.99 -18.57
N ALA A 269 -2.66 -4.16 -18.27
CA ALA A 269 -3.15 -5.28 -17.46
C ALA A 269 -2.78 -6.62 -18.08
N ALA A 270 -3.04 -6.83 -19.37
CA ALA A 270 -2.71 -8.08 -20.07
C ALA A 270 -1.20 -8.38 -20.10
N ARG A 271 -0.35 -7.36 -20.07
CA ARG A 271 1.11 -7.53 -20.08
C ARG A 271 1.66 -7.83 -18.70
N PHE A 272 1.12 -7.18 -17.67
CA PHE A 272 1.45 -7.48 -16.28
C PHE A 272 0.90 -8.83 -15.81
N LEU A 273 -0.29 -9.23 -16.27
CA LEU A 273 -0.83 -10.59 -16.13
C LEU A 273 0.09 -11.62 -16.81
N ARG A 274 0.64 -11.30 -17.98
CA ARG A 274 1.67 -12.14 -18.63
C ARG A 274 3.00 -12.17 -17.85
N CYS A 275 3.28 -11.13 -17.08
CA CYS A 275 4.37 -11.05 -16.11
C CYS A 275 3.97 -11.48 -14.69
N GLU A 276 2.79 -12.08 -14.42
CA GLU A 276 2.41 -12.48 -13.06
C GLU A 276 3.39 -13.48 -12.44
N ILE A 277 4.09 -14.26 -13.28
CA ILE A 277 5.21 -15.12 -12.87
C ILE A 277 6.39 -14.29 -12.29
N SER A 278 6.56 -13.05 -12.77
CA SER A 278 7.60 -12.10 -12.38
C SER A 278 7.14 -11.01 -11.41
N TYR A 279 5.85 -10.91 -11.06
CA TYR A 279 5.34 -9.95 -10.05
C TYR A 279 5.12 -10.59 -8.68
N TYR A 280 4.80 -11.90 -8.63
CA TYR A 280 4.96 -12.66 -7.39
C TYR A 280 6.38 -12.51 -6.83
N PHE A 281 7.39 -12.48 -7.73
CA PHE A 281 8.81 -12.22 -7.46
C PHE A 281 9.10 -10.90 -6.72
N PHE A 282 8.23 -9.90 -6.86
CA PHE A 282 8.44 -8.57 -6.28
C PHE A 282 7.56 -8.29 -5.05
N SER A 283 6.40 -8.94 -4.94
CA SER A 283 5.60 -9.01 -3.69
C SER A 283 6.19 -9.95 -2.63
N LEU A 284 7.35 -10.53 -2.91
CA LEU A 284 8.05 -11.58 -2.15
C LEU A 284 9.07 -11.02 -1.15
N LEU A 285 9.29 -9.70 -1.15
CA LEU A 285 10.10 -9.00 -0.18
C LEU A 285 9.18 -8.29 0.80
N PRO A 286 8.94 -8.88 1.98
CA PRO A 286 8.38 -8.13 3.10
C PRO A 286 9.33 -7.02 3.54
#